data_AF-A0A0S4JV89-F1
#
_entry.id   AF-A0A0S4JV89-F1
#
_cell.length_a   1.000
_cell.length_b   1.000
_cell.length_c   1.000
_cell.angle_alpha   90.00
_cell.angle_beta   90.00
_cell.angle_gamma   90.00
#
_symmetry.space_group_name_H-M   'P 1'
#
loop_
_entity.id
_entity.type
_entity.pdbx_description
1 polymer ?
#
loop_
_entity_poly.entity_id
_entity_poly.type
_entity_poly.pdbx_seq_one_letter_code
_entity_poly.pdbx_strand_id
1 'polypeptide(L)'
;MLRRTIPFQASKVSGGSAKNQAGSPRKKGKQFNVYLDTPVSPKEVLKDQRHRYGQDLHSRLPEYRPGHNVVMDQYFSLTATTKGVVSIRRSRINPNYKWLDVDPDIQKVRRGKEIREELAKRGQTTAMVATNDHYRQELDKMYEPTWRERVLKEQSLTERFVDPNLFARGVVPELKPLDRYYYE
;
A
#
# COMPACT_ATOMS: atom_id res chain seq x y z
N MET A 1 -78.39 43.89 -11.99
CA MET A 1 -77.15 43.47 -12.70
C MET A 1 -76.02 43.35 -11.69
N LEU A 2 -75.71 42.12 -11.24
CA LEU A 2 -74.59 41.83 -10.35
C LEU A 2 -73.43 41.30 -11.19
N ARG A 3 -72.27 41.97 -11.10
CA ARG A 3 -71.05 41.67 -11.86
C ARG A 3 -70.50 40.29 -11.48
N ARG A 4 -70.40 39.39 -12.47
CA ARG A 4 -69.65 38.13 -12.37
C ARG A 4 -68.16 38.45 -12.28
N THR A 5 -67.50 38.06 -11.20
CA THR A 5 -66.04 38.01 -11.11
C THR A 5 -65.52 36.77 -11.83
N ILE A 6 -64.49 36.95 -12.66
CA ILE A 6 -63.82 35.88 -13.40
C ILE A 6 -62.90 35.13 -12.42
N PRO A 7 -63.03 33.81 -12.23
CA PRO A 7 -62.03 33.06 -11.47
C PRO A 7 -60.78 32.90 -12.34
N PHE A 8 -59.73 33.66 -12.01
CA PHE A 8 -58.38 33.42 -12.53
C PHE A 8 -57.94 32.02 -12.10
N GLN A 9 -57.59 31.19 -13.09
CA GLN A 9 -57.10 29.84 -12.90
C GLN A 9 -55.76 29.87 -12.14
N ALA A 10 -55.68 29.16 -11.02
CA ALA A 10 -54.44 28.94 -10.31
C ALA A 10 -53.50 28.07 -11.17
N SER A 11 -52.35 28.60 -11.56
CA SER A 11 -51.32 27.84 -12.26
C SER A 11 -50.82 26.73 -11.35
N LYS A 12 -51.02 25.47 -11.76
CA LYS A 12 -50.31 24.32 -11.16
C LYS A 12 -48.84 24.45 -11.53
N VAL A 13 -48.06 25.11 -10.67
CA VAL A 13 -46.60 25.01 -10.65
C VAL A 13 -46.28 23.55 -10.35
N SER A 14 -45.91 22.79 -11.38
CA SER A 14 -45.35 21.46 -11.20
C SER A 14 -43.97 21.62 -10.57
N GLY A 15 -43.88 21.34 -9.27
CA GLY A 15 -42.60 21.30 -8.57
C GLY A 15 -41.69 20.26 -9.22
N GLY A 16 -40.61 20.70 -9.84
CA GLY A 16 -39.56 19.82 -10.35
C GLY A 16 -38.90 19.08 -9.18
N SER A 17 -39.08 17.76 -9.12
CA SER A 17 -38.38 16.92 -8.15
C SER A 17 -36.91 16.83 -8.53
N ALA A 18 -36.04 17.52 -7.79
CA ALA A 18 -34.60 17.41 -7.95
C ALA A 18 -34.15 16.02 -7.45
N LYS A 19 -33.89 15.10 -8.38
CA LYS A 19 -33.44 13.71 -8.14
C LYS A 19 -32.06 13.56 -7.47
N ASN A 20 -31.44 14.64 -7.00
CA ASN A 20 -30.04 14.66 -6.55
C ASN A 20 -29.87 14.84 -5.02
N GLN A 21 -30.86 14.45 -4.21
CA GLN A 21 -30.80 14.63 -2.75
C GLN A 21 -30.18 13.43 -1.98
N ALA A 22 -29.82 12.33 -2.65
CA ALA A 22 -29.17 11.20 -2.00
C ALA A 22 -27.67 11.47 -1.83
N GLY A 23 -27.29 12.22 -0.79
CA GLY A 23 -25.91 12.27 -0.35
C GLY A 23 -25.48 10.91 0.20
N SER A 24 -24.33 10.38 -0.22
CA SER A 24 -23.76 9.19 0.44
C SER A 24 -23.39 9.54 1.89
N PRO A 25 -23.56 8.63 2.86
CA PRO A 25 -23.09 8.84 4.23
C PRO A 25 -21.62 9.31 4.23
N ARG A 26 -21.29 10.30 5.08
CA ARG A 26 -19.91 10.80 5.20
C ARG A 26 -18.98 9.62 5.50
N LYS A 27 -18.06 9.35 4.58
CA LYS A 27 -17.09 8.27 4.72
C LYS A 27 -16.09 8.65 5.82
N LYS A 28 -15.97 7.83 6.88
CA LYS A 28 -14.98 8.02 7.96
C LYS A 28 -13.56 8.13 7.42
N GLY A 29 -12.75 9.09 7.88
CA GLY A 29 -11.34 9.17 7.50
C GLY A 29 -10.58 7.91 7.90
N LYS A 30 -9.87 7.29 6.95
CA LYS A 30 -9.07 6.09 7.21
C LYS A 30 -7.60 6.49 7.33
N GLN A 31 -7.19 6.92 8.52
CA GLN A 31 -5.82 7.34 8.83
C GLN A 31 -5.01 6.18 9.43
N PHE A 32 -3.73 6.41 9.68
CA PHE A 32 -2.98 5.47 10.52
C PHE A 32 -3.49 5.58 11.94
N ASN A 33 -3.65 4.44 12.61
CA ASN A 33 -4.05 4.40 14.01
C ASN A 33 -2.84 4.50 14.94
N VAL A 34 -1.64 4.28 14.39
CA VAL A 34 -0.36 4.30 15.09
C VAL A 34 0.57 5.32 14.46
N TYR A 35 1.45 5.91 15.26
CA TYR A 35 2.55 6.72 14.73
C TYR A 35 3.62 5.80 14.14
N LEU A 36 4.14 6.18 12.97
CA LEU A 36 5.32 5.52 12.40
C LEU A 36 6.48 5.65 13.39
N ASP A 37 7.38 4.67 13.39
CA ASP A 37 8.55 4.62 14.26
C ASP A 37 8.31 4.42 15.76
N THR A 38 7.06 4.35 16.19
CA THR A 38 6.70 3.99 17.56
C THR A 38 6.51 2.48 17.69
N PRO A 39 6.93 1.85 18.80
CA PRO A 39 6.64 0.46 19.05
C PRO A 39 5.13 0.22 19.18
N VAL A 40 4.63 -0.78 18.46
CA VAL A 40 3.23 -1.22 18.48
C VAL A 40 3.08 -2.55 19.18
N SER A 41 1.89 -2.79 19.71
CA SER A 41 1.53 -4.05 20.36
C SER A 41 1.04 -5.09 19.34
N PRO A 42 1.16 -6.40 19.63
CA PRO A 42 0.57 -7.43 18.79
C PRO A 42 -0.96 -7.25 18.71
N LYS A 43 -1.54 -7.55 17.55
CA LYS A 43 -2.97 -7.41 17.21
C LYS A 43 -3.47 -5.96 17.14
N GLU A 44 -2.63 -4.97 17.39
CA GLU A 44 -2.98 -3.57 17.20
C GLU A 44 -3.21 -3.29 15.71
N VAL A 45 -4.29 -2.58 15.42
CA VAL A 45 -4.59 -2.15 14.05
C VAL A 45 -3.65 -1.01 13.69
N LEU A 46 -2.83 -1.21 12.67
CA LEU A 46 -1.87 -0.22 12.18
C LEU A 46 -2.56 0.78 11.24
N LYS A 47 -3.32 0.24 10.28
CA LYS A 47 -3.90 1.02 9.19
C LYS A 47 -5.15 0.37 8.65
N ASP A 48 -6.26 1.10 8.71
CA ASP A 48 -7.45 0.76 7.94
C ASP A 48 -7.35 1.32 6.52
N GLN A 49 -7.73 0.52 5.53
CA GLN A 49 -7.71 0.92 4.12
C GLN A 49 -9.08 0.85 3.47
N ARG A 50 -9.27 1.62 2.41
CA ARG A 50 -10.47 1.51 1.58
C ARG A 50 -10.20 0.53 0.45
N HIS A 51 -11.20 -0.30 0.15
CA HIS A 51 -11.21 -1.00 -1.13
C HIS A 51 -11.14 0.02 -2.25
N ARG A 52 -10.18 -0.18 -3.15
CA ARG A 52 -10.12 0.55 -4.42
C ARG A 52 -11.05 -0.17 -5.39
N TYR A 53 -11.98 0.60 -5.96
CA TYR A 53 -12.87 0.11 -7.00
C TYR A 53 -12.34 0.69 -8.32
N GLY A 54 -11.78 -0.17 -9.15
CA GLY A 54 -11.34 0.16 -10.49
C GLY A 54 -11.61 -1.01 -11.42
N GLN A 55 -11.62 -0.75 -12.72
CA GLN A 55 -11.91 -1.76 -13.74
C GLN A 55 -10.79 -2.81 -13.83
N ASP A 56 -9.53 -2.39 -13.64
CA ASP A 56 -8.37 -3.28 -13.73
C ASP A 56 -8.03 -3.96 -12.40
N LEU A 57 -7.61 -5.23 -12.44
CA LEU A 57 -7.21 -5.99 -11.25
C LEU A 57 -6.11 -5.27 -10.45
N HIS A 58 -5.15 -4.63 -11.15
CA HIS A 58 -4.08 -3.88 -10.52
C HIS A 58 -4.56 -2.60 -9.84
N SER A 59 -5.57 -1.93 -10.40
CA SER A 59 -6.17 -0.73 -9.81
C SER A 59 -6.92 -1.02 -8.50
N ARG A 60 -7.26 -2.29 -8.25
CA ARG A 60 -7.96 -2.77 -7.05
C ARG A 60 -7.03 -3.17 -5.90
N LEU A 61 -5.71 -3.18 -6.13
CA LEU A 61 -4.74 -3.50 -5.11
C LEU A 61 -4.74 -2.46 -3.97
N PRO A 62 -4.55 -2.88 -2.71
CA PRO A 62 -4.48 -1.96 -1.59
C PRO A 62 -3.23 -1.07 -1.68
N GLU A 63 -3.28 0.10 -1.04
CA GLU A 63 -2.16 1.05 -1.02
C GLU A 63 -1.00 0.51 -0.19
N TYR A 64 -1.33 -0.05 0.98
CA TYR A 64 -0.41 -0.70 1.88
C TYR A 64 -0.70 -2.20 1.87
N ARG A 65 0.32 -3.00 1.59
CA ARG A 65 0.26 -4.46 1.67
C ARG A 65 0.86 -4.94 2.99
N PRO A 66 0.46 -6.14 3.46
CA PRO A 66 1.12 -6.77 4.59
C PRO A 66 2.57 -7.07 4.22
N GLY A 67 3.50 -6.54 5.03
CA GLY A 67 4.90 -6.86 4.98
C GLY A 67 5.28 -7.88 6.05
N HIS A 68 6.51 -7.79 6.54
CA HIS A 68 7.00 -8.68 7.58
C HIS A 68 6.29 -8.42 8.92
N ASN A 69 5.84 -9.48 9.59
CA ASN A 69 5.12 -9.44 10.86
C ASN A 69 3.83 -8.57 10.85
N VAL A 70 3.16 -8.49 9.70
CA VAL A 70 1.88 -7.81 9.54
C VAL A 70 0.90 -8.74 8.83
N VAL A 71 -0.34 -8.77 9.32
CA VAL A 71 -1.44 -9.51 8.70
C VAL A 71 -2.47 -8.52 8.17
N MET A 72 -3.01 -8.82 6.99
CA MET A 72 -4.10 -8.06 6.40
C MET A 72 -5.40 -8.85 6.46
N ASP A 73 -6.43 -8.25 7.03
CA ASP A 73 -7.77 -8.82 7.05
C ASP A 73 -8.49 -8.62 5.69
N GLN A 74 -9.59 -9.35 5.48
CA GLN A 74 -10.44 -9.25 4.29
C GLN A 74 -10.95 -7.82 4.04
N TYR A 75 -11.13 -7.02 5.10
CA TYR A 75 -11.53 -5.61 5.00
C TYR A 75 -10.35 -4.65 4.75
N PHE A 76 -9.17 -5.17 4.38
CA PHE A 76 -7.92 -4.43 4.19
C PHE A 76 -7.47 -3.63 5.41
N SER A 77 -7.77 -4.13 6.61
CA SER A 77 -7.19 -3.64 7.85
C SER A 77 -5.86 -4.35 8.11
N LEU A 78 -4.80 -3.58 8.34
CA LEU A 78 -3.46 -4.11 8.64
C LEU A 78 -3.27 -4.17 10.15
N THR A 79 -2.90 -5.35 10.66
CA THR A 79 -2.66 -5.62 12.09
C THR A 79 -1.26 -6.14 12.30
N ALA A 80 -0.61 -5.73 13.39
CA ALA A 80 0.70 -6.26 13.75
C ALA A 80 0.59 -7.70 14.28
N THR A 81 1.44 -8.59 13.81
CA THR A 81 1.55 -9.96 14.33
C THR A 81 2.39 -10.00 15.59
N THR A 82 3.45 -9.20 15.65
CA THR A 82 4.42 -9.16 16.75
C THR A 82 4.51 -7.76 17.35
N LYS A 83 5.04 -7.67 18.57
CA LYS A 83 5.41 -6.39 19.17
C LYS A 83 6.66 -5.87 18.47
N GLY A 84 6.68 -4.63 18.03
CA GLY A 84 7.83 -4.11 17.27
C GLY A 84 7.64 -2.70 16.75
N VAL A 85 8.62 -2.18 16.02
CA VAL A 85 8.57 -0.85 15.41
C VAL A 85 8.03 -0.93 13.98
N VAL A 86 7.03 -0.11 13.66
CA VAL A 86 6.44 -0.04 12.32
C VAL A 86 7.31 0.79 11.38
N SER A 87 7.57 0.26 10.19
CA SER A 87 8.24 0.95 9.10
C SER A 87 7.47 0.81 7.79
N ILE A 88 7.68 1.76 6.87
CA ILE A 88 7.10 1.74 5.53
C ILE A 88 8.19 1.37 4.54
N ARG A 89 7.98 0.30 3.79
CA ARG A 89 8.78 -0.03 2.61
C ARG A 89 8.02 0.37 1.35
N ARG A 90 8.65 1.11 0.45
CA ARG A 90 8.08 1.49 -0.86
C ARG A 90 8.58 0.53 -1.93
N SER A 91 7.71 0.19 -2.88
CA SER A 91 8.12 -0.58 -4.05
C SER A 91 9.12 0.19 -4.90
N ARG A 92 10.17 -0.53 -5.30
CA ARG A 92 11.17 -0.05 -6.24
C ARG A 92 10.58 0.14 -7.64
N ILE A 93 9.62 -0.72 -8.02
CA ILE A 93 8.95 -0.66 -9.34
C ILE A 93 7.98 0.53 -9.41
N ASN A 94 7.11 0.69 -8.40
CA ASN A 94 6.14 1.79 -8.36
C ASN A 94 5.97 2.33 -6.93
N PRO A 95 6.48 3.54 -6.62
CA PRO A 95 6.49 4.11 -5.26
C PRO A 95 5.11 4.28 -4.60
N ASN A 96 4.02 4.23 -5.38
CA ASN A 96 2.66 4.32 -4.86
C ASN A 96 2.23 3.06 -4.08
N TYR A 97 2.82 1.90 -4.39
CA TYR A 97 2.58 0.67 -3.65
C TYR A 97 3.60 0.53 -2.52
N LYS A 98 3.09 0.25 -1.33
CA LYS A 98 3.87 0.23 -0.09
C LYS A 98 3.59 -1.05 0.68
N TRP A 99 4.52 -1.44 1.53
CA TRP A 99 4.35 -2.48 2.53
C TRP A 99 4.54 -1.89 3.92
N LEU A 100 3.76 -2.38 4.88
CA LEU A 100 4.02 -2.13 6.30
C LEU A 100 4.78 -3.31 6.86
N ASP A 101 5.98 -3.05 7.37
CA ASP A 101 6.84 -4.04 8.02
C ASP A 101 6.94 -3.69 9.51
N VAL A 102 6.92 -4.69 10.39
CA VAL A 102 7.13 -4.54 11.83
C VAL A 102 8.43 -5.23 12.24
N ASP A 103 9.38 -4.45 12.75
CA ASP A 103 10.66 -4.94 13.25
C ASP A 103 10.53 -5.34 14.73
N PRO A 104 10.68 -6.62 15.09
CA PRO A 104 10.50 -7.08 16.47
C PRO A 104 11.59 -6.57 17.42
N ASP A 105 12.78 -6.22 16.91
CA ASP A 105 13.88 -5.74 17.73
C ASP A 105 13.83 -4.22 17.92
N ILE A 106 13.04 -3.81 18.91
CA ILE A 106 12.84 -2.40 19.26
C ILE A 106 14.16 -1.72 19.65
N GLN A 107 15.04 -2.41 20.35
CA GLN A 107 16.29 -1.82 20.86
C GLN A 107 17.29 -1.57 19.73
N LYS A 108 17.38 -2.48 18.76
CA LYS A 108 18.16 -2.27 17.54
C LYS A 108 17.73 -1.00 16.81
N VAL A 109 16.43 -0.83 16.58
CA VAL A 109 15.90 0.36 15.88
C VAL A 109 16.15 1.62 16.70
N ARG A 110 15.86 1.58 18.00
CA ARG A 110 16.03 2.73 18.90
C ARG A 110 17.48 3.19 18.99
N ARG A 111 18.41 2.29 19.31
CA ARG A 111 19.84 2.62 19.42
C ARG A 111 20.42 3.09 18.10
N GLY A 112 20.01 2.48 16.98
CA GLY A 112 20.42 2.93 15.65
C GLY A 112 20.01 4.37 15.36
N LYS A 113 18.81 4.78 15.78
CA LYS A 113 18.34 6.16 15.65
C LYS A 113 19.08 7.12 16.57
N GLU A 114 19.18 6.79 17.87
CA GLU A 114 19.85 7.64 18.86
C GLU A 114 21.32 7.91 18.45
N ILE A 115 22.07 6.87 18.04
CA ILE A 115 23.45 7.03 17.56
C ILE A 115 23.50 7.88 16.29
N ARG A 116 22.60 7.64 15.33
CA ARG A 116 22.56 8.43 14.09
C ARG A 116 22.27 9.90 14.35
N GLU A 117 21.35 10.20 15.26
CA GLU A 117 21.01 11.57 15.67
C GLU A 117 22.20 12.24 16.37
N GLU A 118 22.88 11.54 17.28
CA GLU A 118 24.09 12.04 17.95
C GLU A 118 25.23 12.32 16.97
N LEU A 119 25.47 11.42 16.02
CA LEU A 119 26.47 11.63 14.96
C LEU A 119 26.07 12.80 14.04
N ALA A 120 24.77 12.99 13.79
CA ALA A 120 24.28 14.08 12.96
C ALA A 120 24.54 15.44 13.61
N LYS A 121 24.31 15.55 14.93
CA LYS A 121 24.66 16.76 15.72
C LYS A 121 26.15 17.10 15.65
N ARG A 122 27.01 16.09 15.50
CA ARG A 122 28.47 16.23 15.37
C ARG A 122 28.95 16.46 13.94
N GLY A 123 28.05 16.46 12.95
CA GLY A 123 28.42 16.55 11.53
C GLY A 123 29.15 15.31 10.99
N GLN A 124 29.04 14.16 11.67
CA GLN A 124 29.76 12.92 11.34
C GLN A 124 28.89 11.89 10.60
N THR A 125 27.68 12.25 10.19
CA THR A 125 26.80 11.37 9.42
C THR A 125 26.90 11.59 7.92
N THR A 126 26.76 10.51 7.15
CA THR A 126 26.56 10.59 5.70
C THR A 126 25.06 10.52 5.35
N ALA A 127 24.70 11.24 4.28
CA ALA A 127 23.36 11.16 3.68
C ALA A 127 23.19 9.94 2.75
N MET A 128 24.28 9.21 2.48
CA MET A 128 24.35 8.06 1.57
C MET A 128 23.87 6.76 2.25
N VAL A 129 22.64 6.76 2.75
CA VAL A 129 22.08 5.63 3.51
C VAL A 129 20.69 5.30 2.97
N ALA A 130 20.30 4.01 3.02
CA ALA A 130 19.01 3.53 2.53
C ALA A 130 17.78 4.19 3.21
N THR A 131 17.97 4.77 4.40
CA THR A 131 16.94 5.54 5.11
C THR A 131 16.68 6.92 4.50
N ASN A 132 17.57 7.41 3.64
CA ASN A 132 17.37 8.66 2.91
C ASN A 132 16.56 8.41 1.64
N ASP A 133 15.30 8.84 1.65
CA ASP A 133 14.35 8.70 0.54
C ASP A 133 14.89 9.25 -0.79
N HIS A 134 15.68 10.32 -0.75
CA HIS A 134 16.25 10.94 -1.95
C HIS A 134 17.40 10.13 -2.55
N TYR A 135 18.17 9.42 -1.71
CA TYR A 135 19.33 8.65 -2.14
C TYR A 135 19.01 7.20 -2.49
N ARG A 136 17.87 6.68 -2.01
CA ARG A 136 17.49 5.27 -2.16
C ARG A 136 17.50 4.79 -3.63
N GLN A 137 17.06 5.63 -4.57
CA GLN A 137 17.05 5.27 -5.99
C GLN A 137 18.47 5.10 -6.56
N GLU A 138 19.40 5.96 -6.17
CA GLU A 138 20.81 5.83 -6.57
C GLU A 138 21.43 4.59 -5.94
N LEU A 139 21.14 4.36 -4.66
CA LEU A 139 21.59 3.18 -3.94
C LEU A 139 21.12 1.89 -4.62
N ASP A 140 19.82 1.78 -4.96
CA ASP A 140 19.27 0.62 -5.67
C ASP A 140 19.94 0.39 -7.03
N LYS A 141 20.27 1.47 -7.75
CA LYS A 141 21.00 1.42 -9.03
C LYS A 141 22.45 0.99 -8.86
N MET A 142 23.12 1.39 -7.79
CA MET A 142 24.50 1.00 -7.51
C MET A 142 24.59 -0.49 -7.14
N TYR A 143 23.65 -1.00 -6.35
CA TYR A 143 23.63 -2.41 -5.94
C TYR A 143 23.20 -3.36 -7.06
N GLU A 144 22.18 -2.99 -7.84
CA GLU A 144 21.67 -3.82 -8.93
C GLU A 144 21.39 -2.99 -10.18
N PRO A 145 22.41 -2.64 -10.99
CA PRO A 145 22.25 -1.72 -12.13
C PRO A 145 21.19 -2.15 -13.15
N THR A 146 21.03 -3.46 -13.35
CA THR A 146 20.15 -4.07 -14.37
C THR A 146 18.76 -4.44 -13.84
N TRP A 147 18.38 -3.98 -12.63
CA TRP A 147 17.10 -4.35 -12.02
C TRP A 147 15.89 -4.06 -12.91
N ARG A 148 15.92 -2.95 -13.67
CA ARG A 148 14.85 -2.58 -14.60
C ARG A 148 14.69 -3.57 -15.73
N GLU A 149 15.81 -3.99 -16.33
CA GLU A 149 15.81 -4.97 -17.42
C GLU A 149 15.27 -6.31 -16.93
N ARG A 150 15.67 -6.75 -15.73
CA ARG A 150 15.16 -7.97 -15.11
C ARG A 150 13.65 -7.94 -14.89
N VAL A 151 13.11 -6.82 -14.40
CA VAL A 151 11.67 -6.65 -14.16
C VAL A 151 10.88 -6.61 -15.47
N LEU A 152 11.43 -5.99 -16.51
CA LEU A 152 10.79 -5.86 -17.82
C LEU A 152 10.94 -7.11 -18.70
N LYS A 153 11.93 -7.97 -18.42
CA LYS A 153 12.15 -9.19 -19.17
C LYS A 153 11.00 -10.17 -18.98
N GLU A 154 10.24 -10.39 -20.04
CA GLU A 154 9.21 -11.41 -20.07
C GLU A 154 9.86 -12.81 -20.18
N GLN A 155 9.41 -13.74 -19.33
CA GLN A 155 9.82 -15.13 -19.40
C GLN A 155 9.04 -15.85 -20.49
N SER A 156 9.74 -16.66 -21.28
CA SER A 156 9.09 -17.55 -22.25
C SER A 156 8.27 -18.63 -21.54
N LEU A 157 7.28 -19.20 -22.24
CA LEU A 157 6.44 -20.26 -21.65
C LEU A 157 7.23 -21.49 -21.22
N THR A 158 8.30 -21.84 -21.94
CA THR A 158 9.18 -22.96 -21.65
C THR A 158 10.05 -22.73 -20.42
N GLU A 159 10.46 -21.49 -20.17
CA GLU A 159 11.18 -21.12 -18.94
C GLU A 159 10.25 -21.07 -17.73
N ARG A 160 9.00 -20.62 -17.93
CA ARG A 160 8.00 -20.50 -16.85
C ARG A 160 7.47 -21.86 -16.41
N PHE A 161 7.13 -22.72 -17.36
CA PHE A 161 6.62 -24.07 -17.10
C PHE A 161 7.74 -25.08 -17.33
N VAL A 162 8.66 -25.13 -16.37
CA VAL A 162 9.75 -26.10 -16.33
C VAL A 162 9.16 -27.52 -16.34
N ASP A 163 9.80 -28.44 -17.08
CA ASP A 163 9.39 -29.84 -17.15
C ASP A 163 9.28 -30.45 -15.73
N PRO A 164 8.10 -30.96 -15.33
CA PRO A 164 7.91 -31.58 -14.02
C PRO A 164 8.87 -32.76 -13.74
N ASN A 165 9.41 -33.41 -14.77
CA ASN A 165 10.42 -34.45 -14.61
C ASN A 165 11.69 -33.93 -13.93
N LEU A 166 12.06 -32.66 -14.14
CA LEU A 166 13.23 -32.06 -13.51
C LEU A 166 13.03 -31.91 -12.00
N PHE A 167 11.80 -31.62 -11.57
CA PHE A 167 11.44 -31.61 -10.16
C PHE A 167 11.38 -33.04 -9.58
N ALA A 168 10.74 -33.97 -10.28
CA ALA A 168 10.63 -35.37 -9.84
C ALA A 168 12.01 -36.05 -9.67
N ARG A 169 13.00 -35.66 -10.48
CA ARG A 169 14.39 -36.14 -10.39
C ARG A 169 15.25 -35.37 -9.38
N GLY A 170 14.71 -34.35 -8.72
CA GLY A 170 15.44 -33.51 -7.77
C GLY A 170 16.45 -32.54 -8.41
N VAL A 171 16.36 -32.29 -9.72
CA VAL A 171 17.21 -31.30 -10.42
C VAL A 171 16.80 -29.89 -10.07
N VAL A 172 15.49 -29.66 -9.91
CA VAL A 172 14.92 -28.37 -9.49
C VAL A 172 14.23 -28.56 -8.13
N PRO A 173 14.47 -27.70 -7.13
CA PRO A 173 13.93 -27.87 -5.79
C PRO A 173 12.43 -27.57 -5.68
N GLU A 174 11.86 -26.81 -6.61
CA GLU A 174 10.46 -26.38 -6.56
C GLU A 174 9.92 -25.96 -7.94
N LEU A 175 8.65 -26.23 -8.21
CA LEU A 175 7.94 -25.73 -9.41
C LEU A 175 6.99 -24.59 -9.01
N LYS A 176 7.30 -23.37 -9.45
CA LYS A 176 6.53 -22.14 -9.18
C LYS A 176 6.05 -21.44 -10.45
N PRO A 177 5.20 -22.09 -11.28
CA PRO A 177 4.78 -21.51 -12.55
C PRO A 177 3.89 -20.25 -12.41
N LEU A 178 3.32 -20.01 -11.23
CA LEU A 178 2.47 -18.86 -10.93
C LEU A 178 3.26 -17.61 -10.54
N ASP A 179 4.51 -17.75 -10.12
CA ASP A 179 5.38 -16.65 -9.67
C ASP A 179 6.03 -15.93 -10.87
N ARG A 180 5.18 -15.41 -11.78
CA ARG A 180 5.62 -14.69 -12.99
C ARG A 180 5.86 -13.20 -12.78
N TYR A 181 5.44 -12.66 -11.63
CA TYR A 181 5.45 -11.23 -11.35
C TYR A 181 6.54 -10.90 -10.34
N TYR A 182 7.32 -9.86 -10.64
CA TYR A 182 8.26 -9.29 -9.69
C TYR A 182 7.53 -8.30 -8.76
N TYR A 183 7.65 -8.51 -7.45
CA TYR A 183 7.15 -7.59 -6.43
C TYR A 183 8.33 -7.13 -5.57
N GLU A 184 8.87 -5.95 -5.90
CA GLU A 184 10.05 -5.36 -5.27
C GLU A 184 9.84 -3.89 -4.94
#